data_AF-A0A9D8WKL6-F1
#
_entry.id   AF-A0A9D8WKL6-F1
#
_cell.length_a   1.000
_cell.length_b   1.000
_cell.length_c   1.000
_cell.angle_alpha   90.00
_cell.angle_beta   90.00
_cell.angle_gamma   90.00
#
_symmetry.space_group_name_H-M   'P 1'
#
loop_
_entity.id
_entity.type
_entity.pdbx_description
1 polymer ?
#
loop_
_entity_poly.entity_id
_entity_poly.type
_entity_poly.pdbx_seq_one_letter_code
_entity_poly.pdbx_strand_id
1 'polypeptide(L)'
;MARYDVFLANALADREQAELVVRRLRALKFKVRYDKKREHTTPTPRDYRDADNSGAVLVLWSEHACDTDSRDSDWIHAIAHHARSRDEGLVQAALDASVPDEPFSEDQRFDLRGLAPRKLVDGIYDLVEHLGVRDGRMDLRDWMTLKASDKDGKEVWKENHPTDPIALAGKPKIAKPATSAPKAESTKSAPPIAAAGLEKILDAPRSTSTNVPEDRLGTLMLAAVGVVVVGMLMLSAGLRSDVIVSPPIDANGVRLVEQCPAGQIPAYLLSPPVRAPLEPGPIIDDTEDE
;
A
#
# COMPACT_ATOMS: atom_id res chain seq x y z
N MET A 1 -10.83 7.63 8.14
CA MET A 1 -10.83 6.43 7.29
C MET A 1 -10.60 6.88 5.87
N ALA A 2 -9.59 6.36 5.17
CA ALA A 2 -9.29 6.77 3.80
C ALA A 2 -10.50 6.49 2.88
N ARG A 3 -10.78 7.41 1.96
CA ARG A 3 -11.86 7.29 0.97
C ARG A 3 -11.45 6.36 -0.16
N TYR A 4 -10.18 6.38 -0.51
CA TYR A 4 -9.56 5.59 -1.56
C TYR A 4 -8.44 4.76 -0.95
N ASP A 5 -8.14 3.63 -1.57
CA ASP A 5 -7.06 2.76 -1.13
C ASP A 5 -5.75 3.29 -1.73
N VAL A 6 -5.79 3.70 -3.01
CA VAL A 6 -4.62 4.21 -3.76
C VAL A 6 -4.97 5.46 -4.55
N PHE A 7 -4.15 6.51 -4.44
CA PHE A 7 -4.09 7.63 -5.38
C PHE A 7 -2.94 7.39 -6.37
N LEU A 8 -3.19 7.50 -7.67
CA LEU A 8 -2.16 7.28 -8.69
C LEU A 8 -1.69 8.61 -9.29
N ALA A 9 -0.38 8.83 -9.23
CA ALA A 9 0.34 9.96 -9.79
C ALA A 9 1.28 9.47 -10.90
N ASN A 10 1.18 10.08 -12.08
CA ASN A 10 1.97 9.73 -13.27
C ASN A 10 2.22 10.97 -14.13
N ALA A 11 3.19 10.91 -15.04
CA ALA A 11 3.34 11.92 -16.09
C ALA A 11 2.23 11.78 -17.14
N LEU A 12 1.85 12.90 -17.77
CA LEU A 12 0.82 12.95 -18.80
C LEU A 12 1.14 12.03 -19.98
N ALA A 13 2.42 11.91 -20.32
CA ALA A 13 2.91 11.02 -21.37
C ALA A 13 2.67 9.53 -21.04
N ASP A 14 2.70 9.15 -19.76
CA ASP A 14 2.55 7.75 -19.31
C ASP A 14 1.09 7.34 -19.05
N ARG A 15 0.12 8.14 -19.52
CA ARG A 15 -1.31 7.91 -19.27
C ARG A 15 -1.77 6.51 -19.65
N GLU A 16 -1.28 5.97 -20.76
CA GLU A 16 -1.65 4.63 -21.20
C GLU A 16 -1.16 3.54 -20.22
N GLN A 17 0.07 3.66 -19.74
CA GLN A 17 0.64 2.73 -18.77
C GLN A 17 -0.06 2.85 -17.41
N ALA A 18 -0.30 4.08 -16.97
CA ALA A 18 -1.08 4.37 -15.77
C ALA A 18 -2.47 3.72 -15.84
N GLU A 19 -3.17 3.83 -16.97
CA GLU A 19 -4.47 3.17 -17.14
C GLU A 19 -4.41 1.64 -17.00
N LEU A 20 -3.34 1.01 -17.47
CA LEU A 20 -3.16 -0.44 -17.30
C LEU A 20 -3.01 -0.80 -15.82
N VAL A 21 -2.20 -0.06 -15.07
CA VAL A 21 -2.02 -0.25 -13.63
C VAL A 21 -3.36 -0.03 -12.90
N VAL A 22 -4.08 1.05 -13.20
CA VAL A 22 -5.39 1.35 -12.60
C VAL A 22 -6.40 0.23 -12.88
N ARG A 23 -6.47 -0.27 -14.12
CA ARG A 23 -7.39 -1.37 -14.48
C ARG A 23 -7.08 -2.64 -13.69
N ARG A 24 -5.80 -2.97 -13.51
CA ARG A 24 -5.37 -4.15 -12.74
C ARG A 24 -5.70 -4.01 -11.26
N LEU A 25 -5.36 -2.89 -10.64
CA LEU A 25 -5.69 -2.63 -9.23
C LEU A 25 -7.21 -2.64 -8.97
N ARG A 26 -8.01 -2.07 -9.88
CA ARG A 26 -9.47 -2.12 -9.79
C ARG A 26 -10.04 -3.54 -9.99
N ALA A 27 -9.40 -4.37 -10.82
CA ALA A 27 -9.79 -5.77 -10.97
C ALA A 27 -9.63 -6.55 -9.66
N LEU A 28 -8.61 -6.20 -8.87
CA LEU A 28 -8.36 -6.71 -7.52
C LEU A 28 -9.19 -6.01 -6.44
N LYS A 29 -10.15 -5.17 -6.83
CA LYS A 29 -11.09 -4.45 -5.96
C LYS A 29 -10.48 -3.34 -5.09
N PHE A 30 -9.27 -2.87 -5.40
CA PHE A 30 -8.76 -1.61 -4.83
C PHE A 30 -9.57 -0.41 -5.35
N LYS A 31 -9.90 0.51 -4.45
CA LYS A 31 -10.50 1.81 -4.75
C LYS A 31 -9.43 2.79 -5.20
N VAL A 32 -9.15 2.80 -6.50
CA VAL A 32 -8.10 3.66 -7.08
C VAL A 32 -8.67 5.00 -7.54
N ARG A 33 -8.17 6.10 -6.96
CA ARG A 33 -8.38 7.46 -7.47
C ARG A 33 -7.31 7.76 -8.52
N TYR A 34 -7.77 7.97 -9.75
CA TYR A 34 -6.95 8.31 -10.89
C TYR A 34 -7.63 9.43 -11.68
N ASP A 35 -6.90 10.47 -12.04
CA ASP A 35 -7.41 11.55 -12.87
C ASP A 35 -7.01 11.37 -14.34
N LYS A 36 -7.84 10.63 -15.07
CA LYS A 36 -7.61 10.33 -16.50
C LYS A 36 -7.59 11.58 -17.37
N LYS A 37 -8.27 12.65 -16.97
CA LYS A 37 -8.39 13.89 -17.75
C LYS A 37 -7.55 15.02 -17.16
N ARG A 38 -6.50 14.70 -16.40
CA ARG A 38 -5.57 15.72 -15.92
C ARG A 38 -4.98 16.47 -17.11
N GLU A 39 -5.05 17.78 -17.07
CA GLU A 39 -4.40 18.66 -18.06
C GLU A 39 -3.51 19.70 -17.35
N HIS A 40 -3.71 19.89 -16.05
CA HIS A 40 -2.87 20.74 -15.23
C HIS A 40 -1.55 20.05 -14.89
N THR A 41 -0.49 20.87 -14.90
CA THR A 41 0.87 20.49 -14.51
C THR A 41 1.26 21.14 -13.18
N THR A 42 0.33 21.79 -12.48
CA THR A 42 0.57 22.44 -11.19
C THR A 42 -0.34 21.83 -10.13
N PRO A 43 0.19 21.35 -9.00
CA PRO A 43 -0.62 20.69 -7.97
C PRO A 43 -1.77 21.58 -7.50
N THR A 44 -2.99 21.07 -7.62
CA THR A 44 -4.18 21.79 -7.14
C THR A 44 -4.53 21.37 -5.71
N PRO A 45 -5.26 22.18 -4.94
CA PRO A 45 -5.77 21.77 -3.62
C PRO A 45 -6.60 20.48 -3.66
N ARG A 46 -7.22 20.18 -4.81
CA ARG A 46 -7.94 18.93 -5.03
C ARG A 46 -7.01 17.72 -5.08
N ASP A 47 -5.84 17.85 -5.70
CA ASP A 47 -4.88 16.75 -5.81
C ASP A 47 -4.34 16.36 -4.44
N TYR A 48 -3.94 17.35 -3.63
CA TYR A 48 -3.52 17.13 -2.24
C TYR A 48 -4.63 16.51 -1.41
N ARG A 49 -5.87 16.99 -1.56
CA ARG A 49 -7.02 16.41 -0.88
C ARG A 49 -7.27 14.97 -1.32
N ASP A 50 -7.15 14.65 -2.60
CA ASP A 50 -7.32 13.29 -3.11
C ASP A 50 -6.20 12.37 -2.59
N ALA A 51 -4.96 12.87 -2.50
CA ALA A 51 -3.83 12.17 -1.88
C ALA A 51 -4.08 11.92 -0.39
N ASP A 52 -4.49 12.92 0.39
CA ASP A 52 -4.80 12.82 1.83
C ASP A 52 -5.94 11.85 2.12
N ASN A 53 -6.92 11.80 1.23
CA ASN A 53 -8.04 10.86 1.33
C ASN A 53 -7.70 9.46 0.83
N SER A 54 -6.45 9.19 0.46
CA SER A 54 -5.99 7.89 -0.01
C SER A 54 -5.09 7.20 1.02
N GLY A 55 -5.23 5.88 1.16
CA GLY A 55 -4.39 5.08 2.04
C GLY A 55 -2.91 5.16 1.63
N ALA A 56 -2.64 4.95 0.34
CA ALA A 56 -1.34 5.07 -0.29
C ALA A 56 -1.37 6.03 -1.50
N VAL A 57 -0.23 6.64 -1.80
CA VAL A 57 0.01 7.37 -3.06
C VAL A 57 1.02 6.58 -3.88
N LEU A 58 0.57 6.05 -5.02
CA LEU A 58 1.41 5.34 -5.98
C LEU A 58 1.93 6.32 -7.02
N VAL A 59 3.24 6.56 -7.01
CA VAL A 59 3.94 7.39 -8.00
C VAL A 59 4.58 6.49 -9.05
N LEU A 60 4.28 6.77 -10.32
CA LEU A 60 4.89 6.12 -11.48
C LEU A 60 6.02 6.99 -12.02
N TRP A 61 7.25 6.49 -11.90
CA TRP A 61 8.46 7.12 -12.41
C TRP A 61 8.79 6.63 -13.81
N SER A 62 9.12 7.57 -14.68
CA SER A 62 9.52 7.40 -16.07
C SER A 62 10.52 8.49 -16.42
N GLU A 63 11.09 8.46 -17.62
CA GLU A 63 11.91 9.54 -18.16
C GLU A 63 11.16 10.88 -18.10
N HIS A 64 9.88 10.91 -18.44
CA HIS A 64 9.05 12.12 -18.40
C HIS A 64 8.72 12.57 -16.98
N ALA A 65 8.61 11.64 -16.04
CA ALA A 65 8.36 11.96 -14.64
C ALA A 65 9.61 12.46 -13.91
N CYS A 66 10.79 12.15 -14.44
CA CYS A 66 12.08 12.58 -13.90
C CYS A 66 12.66 13.81 -14.62
N ASP A 67 12.03 14.26 -15.71
CA ASP A 67 12.48 15.42 -16.48
C ASP A 67 12.23 16.73 -15.72
N THR A 68 13.24 17.25 -15.04
CA THR A 68 13.16 18.49 -14.24
C THR A 68 12.88 19.75 -15.07
N ASP A 69 13.04 19.70 -16.39
CA ASP A 69 12.74 20.84 -17.26
C ASP A 69 11.24 20.91 -17.60
N SER A 70 10.50 19.83 -17.36
CA SER A 70 9.07 19.73 -17.64
C SER A 70 8.22 20.14 -16.43
N ARG A 71 7.28 21.06 -16.63
CA ARG A 71 6.29 21.44 -15.60
C ARG A 71 5.47 20.26 -15.10
N ASP A 72 5.29 19.21 -15.90
CA ASP A 72 4.53 18.03 -15.47
C ASP A 72 5.30 17.20 -14.43
N SER A 73 6.63 17.19 -14.52
CA SER A 73 7.51 16.59 -13.52
C SER A 73 7.37 17.29 -12.17
N ASP A 74 7.25 18.63 -12.15
CA ASP A 74 7.01 19.40 -10.92
C ASP A 74 5.76 18.91 -10.17
N TRP A 75 4.69 18.61 -10.91
CA TRP A 75 3.45 18.08 -10.32
C TRP A 75 3.71 16.74 -9.62
N ILE A 76 4.45 15.84 -10.27
CA ILE A 76 4.73 14.50 -9.76
C ILE A 76 5.61 14.58 -8.52
N HIS A 77 6.69 15.37 -8.58
CA HIS A 77 7.61 15.58 -7.47
C HIS A 77 6.89 16.19 -6.26
N ALA A 78 6.01 17.18 -6.48
CA ALA A 78 5.24 17.79 -5.40
C ALA A 78 4.29 16.79 -4.71
N ILE A 79 3.59 15.96 -5.49
CA ILE A 79 2.72 14.90 -4.94
C ILE A 79 3.56 13.82 -4.24
N ALA A 80 4.72 13.45 -4.78
CA ALA A 80 5.64 12.48 -4.20
C ALA A 80 6.21 12.98 -2.86
N HIS A 81 6.63 14.25 -2.78
CA HIS A 81 7.05 14.88 -1.53
C HIS A 81 5.93 14.92 -0.50
N HIS A 82 4.72 15.27 -0.92
CA HIS A 82 3.54 15.26 -0.05
C HIS A 82 3.27 13.86 0.50
N ALA A 83 3.34 12.84 -0.35
CA ALA A 83 3.16 11.44 0.06
C ALA A 83 4.26 10.95 1.00
N ARG A 84 5.53 11.32 0.74
CA ARG A 84 6.67 10.97 1.60
C ARG A 84 6.60 11.58 2.99
N SER A 85 6.00 12.77 3.10
CA SER A 85 5.78 13.42 4.40
C SER A 85 4.88 12.61 5.35
N ARG A 86 4.14 11.63 4.81
CA ARG A 86 3.25 10.75 5.55
C ARG A 86 3.94 9.41 5.80
N ASP A 87 3.73 8.86 7.00
CA ASP A 87 4.28 7.56 7.36
C ASP A 87 3.78 6.45 6.41
N GLU A 88 4.74 5.77 5.80
CA GLU A 88 4.56 4.80 4.72
C GLU A 88 3.65 5.29 3.57
N GLY A 89 3.40 6.59 3.40
CA GLY A 89 2.37 7.10 2.49
C GLY A 89 2.72 6.95 1.00
N LEU A 90 4.01 6.94 0.69
CA LEU A 90 4.56 6.89 -0.66
C LEU A 90 4.84 5.44 -1.08
N VAL A 91 4.33 5.06 -2.25
CA VAL A 91 4.65 3.81 -2.93
C VAL A 91 5.18 4.17 -4.32
N GLN A 92 6.33 3.64 -4.71
CA GLN A 92 6.99 4.04 -5.96
C GLN A 92 7.08 2.88 -6.92
N ALA A 93 6.86 3.15 -8.20
CA ALA A 93 7.04 2.18 -9.26
C ALA A 93 7.78 2.78 -10.46
N ALA A 94 8.72 2.02 -11.04
CA ALA A 94 9.48 2.39 -12.22
C ALA A 94 8.82 1.82 -13.48
N LEU A 95 8.48 2.66 -14.44
CA LEU A 95 7.98 2.25 -15.76
C LEU A 95 9.11 1.96 -16.75
N ASP A 96 10.24 2.66 -16.59
CA ASP A 96 11.45 2.52 -17.40
C ASP A 96 12.71 2.46 -16.52
N ALA A 97 13.89 2.69 -17.13
CA ALA A 97 15.18 2.65 -16.43
C ALA A 97 15.54 3.98 -15.75
N SER A 98 14.67 5.01 -15.79
CA SER A 98 14.93 6.29 -15.15
C SER A 98 15.02 6.14 -13.64
N VAL A 99 15.81 7.01 -13.02
CA VAL A 99 15.96 7.09 -11.57
C VAL A 99 15.56 8.51 -11.18
N PRO A 100 14.54 8.68 -10.31
CA PRO A 100 14.18 10.01 -9.83
C PRO A 100 15.28 10.57 -8.95
N ASP A 101 15.32 11.89 -8.84
CA ASP A 101 16.31 12.59 -8.04
C ASP A 101 16.14 12.30 -6.54
N GLU A 102 17.16 12.67 -5.76
CA GLU A 102 17.06 12.66 -4.32
C GLU A 102 15.90 13.55 -3.86
N PRO A 103 15.06 13.06 -2.92
CA PRO A 103 15.35 11.94 -2.04
C PRO A 103 14.73 10.60 -2.51
N PHE A 104 14.01 10.59 -3.63
CA PHE A 104 13.22 9.45 -4.10
C PHE A 104 14.06 8.27 -4.60
N SER A 105 15.31 8.53 -4.98
CA SER A 105 16.29 7.52 -5.38
C SER A 105 16.58 6.48 -4.29
N GLU A 106 16.45 6.84 -3.01
CA GLU A 106 16.78 6.00 -1.85
C GLU A 106 15.65 5.04 -1.43
N ASP A 107 14.42 5.36 -1.81
CA ASP A 107 13.23 4.66 -1.37
C ASP A 107 12.98 3.36 -2.18
N GLN A 108 12.24 2.40 -1.59
CA GLN A 108 11.87 1.18 -2.28
C GLN A 108 10.98 1.48 -3.50
N ARG A 109 11.37 0.92 -4.64
CA ARG A 109 10.68 1.11 -5.92
C ARG A 109 10.43 -0.22 -6.62
N PHE A 110 9.19 -0.43 -7.02
CA PHE A 110 8.75 -1.63 -7.72
C PHE A 110 9.01 -1.52 -9.22
N ASP A 111 9.61 -2.53 -9.82
CA ASP A 111 9.95 -2.53 -11.23
C ASP A 111 8.77 -2.98 -12.11
N LEU A 112 8.18 -2.06 -12.88
CA LEU A 112 7.11 -2.33 -13.83
C LEU A 112 7.57 -2.29 -15.29
N ARG A 113 8.89 -2.35 -15.54
CA ARG A 113 9.44 -2.33 -16.90
C ARG A 113 8.90 -3.48 -17.75
N GLY A 114 8.42 -3.14 -18.94
CA GLY A 114 7.84 -4.11 -19.87
C GLY A 114 6.44 -4.58 -19.50
N LEU A 115 5.74 -3.86 -18.61
CA LEU A 115 4.31 -4.05 -18.36
C LEU A 115 3.53 -3.84 -19.67
N ALA A 116 2.70 -4.82 -20.00
CA ALA A 116 1.82 -4.74 -21.15
C ALA A 116 0.41 -5.26 -20.78
N PRO A 117 -0.62 -5.01 -21.60
CA PRO A 117 -1.97 -5.51 -21.31
C PRO A 117 -2.04 -7.03 -21.09
N ARG A 118 -1.20 -7.79 -21.81
CA ARG A 118 -1.16 -9.26 -21.74
C ARG A 118 0.04 -9.82 -20.97
N LYS A 119 1.05 -8.99 -20.67
CA LYS A 119 2.27 -9.40 -19.98
C LYS A 119 2.28 -8.81 -18.57
N LEU A 120 2.31 -9.69 -17.58
CA LEU A 120 2.57 -9.34 -16.18
C LEU A 120 4.09 -9.40 -15.95
N VAL A 121 4.57 -8.53 -15.08
CA VAL A 121 5.98 -8.40 -14.69
C VAL A 121 6.07 -8.65 -13.19
N ASP A 122 7.14 -9.26 -12.70
CA ASP A 122 7.26 -9.66 -11.29
C ASP A 122 7.00 -8.49 -10.32
N GLY A 123 7.46 -7.27 -10.64
CA GLY A 123 7.24 -6.11 -9.77
C GLY A 123 5.78 -5.67 -9.63
N ILE A 124 4.85 -6.08 -10.51
CA ILE A 124 3.41 -5.85 -10.26
C ILE A 124 2.88 -6.77 -9.17
N TYR A 125 3.45 -7.96 -9.02
CA TYR A 125 3.08 -8.91 -7.98
C TYR A 125 3.55 -8.37 -6.63
N ASP A 126 4.81 -7.92 -6.55
CA ASP A 126 5.37 -7.29 -5.37
C ASP A 126 4.61 -6.02 -4.97
N LEU A 127 4.28 -5.17 -5.94
CA LEU A 127 3.51 -3.94 -5.70
C LEU A 127 2.11 -4.25 -5.12
N VAL A 128 1.39 -5.19 -5.71
CA VAL A 128 0.04 -5.56 -5.25
C VAL A 128 0.09 -6.23 -3.88
N GLU A 129 1.08 -7.06 -3.62
CA GLU A 129 1.28 -7.71 -2.33
C GLU A 129 1.57 -6.66 -1.24
N HIS A 130 2.46 -5.70 -1.52
CA HIS A 130 2.75 -4.58 -0.63
C HIS A 130 1.51 -3.72 -0.34
N LEU A 131 0.74 -3.36 -1.38
CA LEU A 131 -0.52 -2.64 -1.21
C LEU A 131 -1.60 -3.48 -0.47
N GLY A 132 -1.59 -4.79 -0.70
CA GLY A 132 -2.48 -5.73 -0.06
C GLY A 132 -2.26 -5.80 1.45
N VAL A 133 -1.02 -6.03 1.86
CA VAL A 133 -0.63 -6.12 3.28
C VAL A 133 -1.04 -4.86 4.04
N ARG A 134 -0.87 -3.69 3.42
CA ARG A 134 -1.29 -2.39 3.98
C ARG A 134 -2.80 -2.30 4.21
N ASP A 135 -3.60 -2.83 3.29
CA ASP A 135 -5.06 -2.88 3.41
C ASP A 135 -5.54 -4.08 4.26
N GLY A 136 -4.62 -4.86 4.84
CA GLY A 136 -4.91 -6.06 5.64
C GLY A 136 -5.29 -7.28 4.80
N ARG A 137 -4.87 -7.31 3.53
CA ARG A 137 -5.14 -8.37 2.55
C ARG A 137 -3.89 -9.19 2.34
N MET A 138 -4.00 -10.51 2.47
CA MET A 138 -2.88 -11.44 2.29
C MET A 138 -3.05 -12.25 1.00
N ASP A 139 -1.96 -12.87 0.54
CA ASP A 139 -1.94 -13.84 -0.56
C ASP A 139 -2.58 -13.37 -1.88
N LEU A 140 -2.52 -12.06 -2.17
CA LEU A 140 -3.00 -11.50 -3.44
C LEU A 140 -2.15 -11.93 -4.64
N ARG A 141 -0.87 -12.23 -4.40
CA ARG A 141 0.05 -12.79 -5.39
C ARG A 141 -0.50 -14.12 -5.92
N ASP A 142 -0.92 -15.02 -5.02
CA ASP A 142 -1.50 -16.32 -5.38
C ASP A 142 -2.75 -16.14 -6.24
N TRP A 143 -3.66 -15.24 -5.85
CA TRP A 143 -4.84 -14.91 -6.65
C TRP A 143 -4.50 -14.47 -8.09
N MET A 144 -3.43 -13.68 -8.28
CA MET A 144 -3.00 -13.23 -9.60
C MET A 144 -2.33 -14.32 -10.44
N THR A 145 -1.76 -15.36 -9.82
CA THR A 145 -1.22 -16.52 -10.53
C THR A 145 -2.31 -17.49 -11.00
N LEU A 146 -3.47 -17.49 -10.33
CA LEU A 146 -4.62 -18.30 -10.73
C LEU A 146 -5.15 -17.86 -12.10
N LYS A 147 -5.26 -18.82 -13.03
CA LYS A 147 -5.77 -18.56 -14.37
C LYS A 147 -7.25 -18.18 -14.33
N ALA A 148 -7.71 -17.45 -15.34
CA ALA A 148 -9.13 -17.11 -15.49
C ALA A 148 -10.04 -18.35 -15.47
N SER A 149 -9.57 -19.45 -16.08
CA SER A 149 -10.28 -20.73 -16.22
C SER A 149 -10.25 -21.61 -14.99
N ASP A 150 -9.36 -21.35 -14.02
CA ASP A 150 -9.25 -22.13 -12.79
C ASP A 150 -10.29 -21.64 -11.79
N LYS A 151 -11.49 -22.22 -11.86
CA LYS A 151 -12.60 -21.88 -10.96
C LYS A 151 -12.38 -22.48 -9.58
N ASP A 152 -11.91 -23.71 -9.52
CA ASP A 152 -11.72 -24.46 -8.28
C ASP A 152 -10.64 -23.81 -7.41
N GLY A 153 -9.49 -23.44 -7.98
CA GLY A 153 -8.43 -22.73 -7.25
C GLY A 153 -8.88 -21.35 -6.73
N LYS A 154 -9.76 -20.66 -7.46
CA LYS A 154 -10.34 -19.38 -7.02
C LYS A 154 -11.37 -19.55 -5.92
N GLU A 155 -12.10 -20.67 -5.90
CA GLU A 155 -13.03 -20.99 -4.83
C GLU A 155 -12.27 -21.33 -3.54
N VAL A 156 -11.24 -22.18 -3.63
CA VAL A 156 -10.34 -22.48 -2.49
C VAL A 156 -9.70 -21.20 -1.93
N TRP A 157 -9.22 -20.30 -2.80
CA TRP A 157 -8.66 -19.03 -2.35
C TRP A 157 -9.70 -18.18 -1.59
N LYS A 158 -10.95 -18.10 -2.09
CA LYS A 158 -12.04 -17.35 -1.45
C LYS A 158 -12.51 -17.98 -0.14
N GLU A 159 -12.41 -19.30 -0.01
CA GLU A 159 -12.71 -20.02 1.24
C GLU A 159 -11.66 -19.68 2.31
N ASN A 160 -10.39 -19.64 1.93
CA ASN A 160 -9.29 -19.24 2.82
C ASN A 160 -9.30 -17.73 3.16
N HIS A 161 -9.91 -16.90 2.30
CA HIS A 161 -9.97 -15.44 2.45
C HIS A 161 -11.40 -14.89 2.46
N PRO A 162 -12.23 -15.25 3.45
CA PRO A 162 -13.67 -14.95 3.44
C PRO A 162 -14.01 -13.47 3.64
N THR A 163 -13.08 -12.68 4.19
CA THR A 163 -13.22 -11.24 4.46
C THR A 163 -12.68 -10.36 3.34
N ASP A 164 -12.00 -10.93 2.34
CA ASP A 164 -11.40 -10.15 1.26
C ASP A 164 -12.48 -9.56 0.31
N PRO A 165 -12.31 -8.32 -0.17
CA PRO A 165 -13.22 -7.70 -1.14
C PRO A 165 -13.50 -8.56 -2.40
N ILE A 166 -12.54 -9.38 -2.84
CA ILE A 166 -12.68 -10.30 -3.98
C ILE A 166 -13.66 -11.43 -3.66
N ALA A 167 -13.60 -12.00 -2.45
CA ALA A 167 -14.51 -13.04 -2.00
C ALA A 167 -15.93 -12.50 -1.74
N LEU A 168 -16.03 -11.27 -1.22
CA LEU A 168 -17.29 -10.60 -0.95
C LEU A 168 -18.03 -10.13 -2.21
N ALA A 169 -17.31 -9.77 -3.28
CA ALA A 169 -17.91 -9.26 -4.52
C ALA A 169 -18.82 -10.27 -5.25
N GLY A 170 -18.73 -11.56 -4.94
CA GLY A 170 -19.59 -12.62 -5.48
C GLY A 170 -20.73 -13.03 -4.55
N LYS A 171 -20.72 -12.63 -3.29
CA LYS A 171 -21.82 -12.90 -2.36
C LYS A 171 -22.89 -11.83 -2.61
N PRO A 172 -24.16 -12.20 -2.87
CA PRO A 172 -25.22 -11.21 -2.89
C PRO A 172 -25.14 -10.46 -1.56
N LYS A 173 -25.10 -9.12 -1.61
CA LYS A 173 -25.23 -8.28 -0.41
C LYS A 173 -26.46 -8.80 0.31
N ILE A 174 -26.28 -9.54 1.39
CA ILE A 174 -27.35 -9.83 2.33
C ILE A 174 -27.81 -8.44 2.73
N ALA A 175 -29.01 -8.10 2.25
CA ALA A 175 -29.60 -6.81 2.51
C ALA A 175 -29.46 -6.55 4.01
N LYS A 176 -28.91 -5.39 4.38
CA LYS A 176 -29.06 -4.89 5.74
C LYS A 176 -30.53 -5.09 6.09
N PRO A 177 -30.87 -5.77 7.21
CA PRO A 177 -32.27 -5.86 7.61
C PRO A 177 -32.78 -4.43 7.68
N ALA A 178 -33.75 -4.12 6.83
CA ALA A 178 -34.41 -2.83 6.86
C ALA A 178 -35.00 -2.71 8.26
N THR A 179 -34.50 -1.75 9.03
CA THR A 179 -35.12 -1.33 10.28
C THR A 179 -36.50 -0.80 9.89
N SER A 180 -37.50 -1.68 9.93
CA SER A 180 -38.90 -1.32 9.76
C SER A 180 -39.28 -0.42 10.94
N ALA A 181 -39.50 0.86 10.66
CA ALA A 181 -40.15 1.76 11.60
C ALA A 181 -41.55 1.19 11.94
N PRO A 182 -41.96 1.21 13.22
CA PRO A 182 -43.20 0.59 13.66
C PRO A 182 -44.40 1.39 13.17
N LYS A 183 -45.31 0.74 12.45
CA LYS A 183 -46.65 1.26 12.16
C LYS A 183 -47.66 0.53 13.03
N ALA A 184 -48.41 1.34 13.78
CA ALA A 184 -49.33 0.91 14.82
C ALA A 184 -50.49 0.02 14.32
N GLU A 185 -50.78 -0.98 15.15
CA GLU A 185 -52.02 -1.69 15.45
C GLU A 185 -53.33 -1.32 14.72
N SER A 186 -53.99 -2.35 14.16
CA SER A 186 -55.41 -2.62 14.45
C SER A 186 -55.80 -4.06 14.11
N THR A 187 -55.95 -4.87 15.16
CA THR A 187 -57.01 -5.88 15.44
C THR A 187 -57.86 -6.44 14.27
N LYS A 188 -57.86 -7.76 14.06
CA LYS A 188 -58.82 -8.75 14.64
C LYS A 188 -58.86 -10.11 13.88
N SER A 189 -58.98 -11.17 14.68
CA SER A 189 -59.67 -12.45 14.42
C SER A 189 -58.91 -13.62 13.76
N ALA A 190 -58.89 -14.74 14.48
CA ALA A 190 -58.63 -16.12 14.07
C ALA A 190 -59.80 -17.00 14.59
N PRO A 191 -59.88 -18.32 14.34
CA PRO A 191 -59.72 -19.13 13.11
C PRO A 191 -61.02 -19.98 12.87
N PRO A 192 -61.10 -21.09 12.07
CA PRO A 192 -60.54 -22.42 12.44
C PRO A 192 -60.13 -23.45 11.32
N ILE A 193 -59.12 -24.28 11.65
CA ILE A 193 -58.99 -25.78 11.60
C ILE A 193 -58.98 -26.64 10.28
N ALA A 194 -58.10 -27.68 10.31
CA ALA A 194 -58.02 -29.00 9.61
C ALA A 194 -57.13 -29.10 8.34
N ALA A 195 -56.34 -30.15 8.04
CA ALA A 195 -55.87 -31.38 8.72
C ALA A 195 -54.79 -32.11 7.85
N ALA A 196 -53.94 -32.91 8.52
CA ALA A 196 -53.37 -34.24 8.15
C ALA A 196 -52.36 -34.49 6.97
N GLY A 197 -51.36 -35.35 7.26
CA GLY A 197 -50.58 -36.21 6.33
C GLY A 197 -49.06 -36.24 6.59
N LEU A 198 -48.51 -37.03 7.53
CA LEU A 198 -48.06 -38.45 7.48
C LEU A 198 -46.77 -38.76 6.65
N GLU A 199 -45.70 -39.04 7.41
CA GLU A 199 -44.55 -39.95 7.21
C GLU A 199 -43.71 -40.03 5.91
N LYS A 200 -42.38 -39.89 6.07
CA LYS A 200 -41.44 -40.98 5.73
C LYS A 200 -40.08 -40.83 6.45
N ILE A 201 -39.82 -41.75 7.38
CA ILE A 201 -38.49 -42.09 7.90
C ILE A 201 -37.84 -43.05 6.88
N LEU A 202 -36.60 -42.82 6.47
CA LEU A 202 -35.72 -43.87 5.94
C LEU A 202 -34.23 -43.52 6.20
N ASP A 203 -33.63 -44.43 6.97
CA ASP A 203 -32.23 -44.85 7.14
C ASP A 203 -31.03 -44.10 6.53
N ALA A 204 -29.99 -44.02 7.36
CA ALA A 204 -28.61 -43.64 7.07
C ALA A 204 -27.83 -44.77 6.32
N PRO A 205 -26.58 -44.52 5.85
CA PRO A 205 -25.47 -44.72 6.78
C PRO A 205 -24.28 -43.75 6.65
N ARG A 206 -23.59 -43.67 7.78
CA ARG A 206 -22.30 -43.04 8.10
C ARG A 206 -21.16 -43.64 7.26
N SER A 207 -20.26 -42.81 6.72
CA SER A 207 -18.91 -43.23 6.28
C SER A 207 -17.88 -42.31 6.93
N THR A 208 -17.15 -42.78 7.95
CA THR A 208 -15.82 -43.43 7.93
C THR A 208 -14.69 -42.49 7.54
N SER A 209 -14.10 -41.91 8.59
CA SER A 209 -12.79 -41.27 8.64
C SER A 209 -11.71 -42.16 8.03
N THR A 210 -10.86 -41.57 7.18
CA THR A 210 -9.55 -42.11 6.83
C THR A 210 -8.51 -41.08 7.25
N ASN A 211 -7.86 -41.34 8.38
CA ASN A 211 -6.65 -40.65 8.81
C ASN A 211 -5.49 -41.04 7.89
N VAL A 212 -4.92 -40.05 7.18
CA VAL A 212 -3.60 -40.15 6.55
C VAL A 212 -2.58 -39.63 7.58
N PRO A 213 -1.42 -40.29 7.81
CA PRO A 213 -0.53 -39.93 8.89
C PRO A 213 0.33 -38.71 8.53
N GLU A 214 0.01 -37.56 9.15
CA GLU A 214 0.74 -36.26 9.03
C GLU A 214 2.09 -36.22 9.77
N ASP A 215 2.49 -37.27 10.48
CA ASP A 215 3.65 -37.23 11.39
C ASP A 215 5.03 -37.28 10.72
N ARG A 216 5.13 -37.61 9.42
CA ARG A 216 6.43 -37.69 8.72
C ARG A 216 6.91 -36.38 8.10
N LEU A 217 6.00 -35.45 7.78
CA LEU A 217 6.37 -34.18 7.16
C LEU A 217 6.76 -33.13 8.22
N GLY A 218 6.07 -33.14 9.37
CA GLY A 218 6.36 -32.24 10.49
C GLY A 218 7.72 -32.50 11.14
N THR A 219 8.11 -33.76 11.31
CA THR A 219 9.42 -34.12 11.88
C THR A 219 10.60 -33.77 10.96
N LEU A 220 10.41 -33.84 9.64
CA LEU A 220 11.43 -33.51 8.66
C LEU A 220 11.63 -31.99 8.52
N MET A 221 10.55 -31.21 8.61
CA MET A 221 10.64 -29.73 8.62
C MET A 221 11.25 -29.19 9.92
N LEU A 222 10.92 -29.78 11.09
CA LEU A 222 11.46 -29.34 12.37
C LEU A 222 12.98 -29.59 12.49
N ALA A 223 13.47 -30.69 11.90
CA ALA A 223 14.90 -30.96 11.81
C ALA A 223 15.66 -29.95 10.92
N ALA A 224 15.06 -29.51 9.80
CA ALA A 224 15.66 -28.53 8.90
C ALA A 224 15.77 -27.14 9.55
N VAL A 225 14.72 -26.70 10.28
CA VAL A 225 14.74 -25.43 11.01
C VAL A 225 15.79 -25.44 12.13
N GLY A 226 15.97 -26.58 12.83
CA GLY A 226 16.99 -26.71 13.87
C GLY A 226 18.42 -26.51 13.36
N VAL A 227 18.74 -27.02 12.16
CA VAL A 227 20.07 -26.85 11.55
C VAL A 227 20.34 -25.39 11.16
N VAL A 228 19.33 -24.68 10.65
CA VAL A 228 19.47 -23.26 10.26
C VAL A 228 19.70 -22.38 11.48
N VAL A 229 18.97 -22.61 12.58
CA VAL A 229 19.12 -21.80 13.81
C VAL A 229 20.50 -22.01 14.44
N VAL A 230 21.00 -23.24 14.48
CA VAL A 230 22.36 -23.52 14.98
C VAL A 230 23.44 -22.92 14.05
N GLY A 231 23.21 -22.95 12.74
CA GLY A 231 24.08 -22.31 11.74
C GLY A 231 24.16 -20.79 11.92
N MET A 232 23.02 -20.11 12.10
CA MET A 232 22.98 -18.67 12.38
C MET A 232 23.62 -18.32 13.73
N LEU A 233 23.47 -19.19 14.73
CA LEU A 233 24.09 -18.98 16.05
C LEU A 233 25.62 -19.12 16.01
N MET A 234 26.15 -20.05 15.21
CA MET A 234 27.60 -20.18 14.99
C MET A 234 28.17 -19.03 14.13
N LEU A 235 27.43 -18.56 13.14
CA LEU A 235 27.84 -17.41 12.32
C LEU A 235 27.88 -16.10 13.13
N SER A 236 26.93 -15.92 14.06
CA SER A 236 26.91 -14.77 14.96
C SER A 236 28.00 -14.84 16.05
N ALA A 237 28.44 -16.03 16.45
CA ALA A 237 29.59 -16.18 17.33
C ALA A 237 30.92 -15.84 16.62
N GLY A 238 31.04 -16.16 15.33
CA GLY A 238 32.20 -15.79 14.50
C GLY A 238 32.35 -14.27 14.32
N LEU A 239 31.26 -13.58 14.01
CA LEU A 239 31.26 -12.12 13.75
C LEU A 239 31.51 -11.26 15.01
N ARG A 240 31.40 -11.83 16.21
CA ARG A 240 31.77 -11.13 17.46
C ARG A 240 33.27 -11.16 17.75
N SER A 241 34.04 -11.98 17.05
CA SER A 241 35.48 -12.15 17.31
C SER A 241 36.38 -11.19 16.52
N ASP A 242 35.85 -10.47 15.52
CA ASP A 242 36.59 -9.50 14.69
C ASP A 242 36.16 -8.03 14.93
N VAL A 243 35.93 -7.65 16.20
CA VAL A 243 35.87 -6.22 16.56
C VAL A 243 37.29 -5.74 16.88
N ILE A 244 38.12 -5.62 15.84
CA ILE A 244 39.30 -4.76 15.89
C ILE A 244 38.88 -3.39 15.36
N VAL A 245 38.92 -2.44 16.30
CA VAL A 245 38.65 -1.01 16.18
C VAL A 245 39.26 -0.42 14.90
N SER A 246 38.42 0.15 14.03
CA SER A 246 38.80 1.16 13.06
C SER A 246 37.67 2.19 12.96
N PRO A 247 37.92 3.48 13.28
CA PRO A 247 36.91 4.52 13.09
C PRO A 247 36.78 4.89 11.60
N PRO A 248 35.58 5.21 11.11
CA PRO A 248 35.40 5.69 9.75
C PRO A 248 35.98 7.10 9.58
N ILE A 249 36.81 7.26 8.56
CA ILE A 249 37.25 8.56 8.04
C ILE A 249 36.25 8.94 6.96
N ASP A 250 35.34 9.87 7.26
CA ASP A 250 34.52 10.53 6.25
C ASP A 250 35.22 11.79 5.74
N ALA A 251 35.43 11.81 4.42
CA ALA A 251 35.88 12.95 3.66
C ALA A 251 34.70 13.91 3.46
N ASN A 252 34.42 14.75 4.45
CA ASN A 252 33.86 16.11 4.33
C ASN A 252 33.67 16.66 5.75
N GLY A 253 34.62 17.51 6.15
CA GLY A 253 34.82 17.91 7.53
C GLY A 253 33.67 18.71 8.14
N VAL A 254 33.00 18.12 9.13
CA VAL A 254 32.58 18.79 10.36
C VAL A 254 32.87 17.84 11.52
N ARG A 255 33.85 18.15 12.35
CA ARG A 255 33.98 17.47 13.64
C ARG A 255 32.77 17.85 14.48
N LEU A 256 31.94 16.88 14.88
CA LEU A 256 31.08 17.06 16.03
C LEU A 256 31.99 17.21 17.26
N VAL A 257 32.23 18.46 17.63
CA VAL A 257 33.00 18.86 18.80
C VAL A 257 32.13 18.67 20.04
N GLU A 258 32.61 17.77 20.89
CA GLU A 258 32.69 17.94 22.35
C GLU A 258 31.37 17.92 23.13
N GLN A 259 31.15 16.74 23.72
CA GLN A 259 30.14 16.47 24.73
C GLN A 259 30.46 17.29 26.00
N CYS A 260 29.88 18.48 26.13
CA CYS A 260 30.03 19.30 27.32
C CYS A 260 29.40 18.61 28.56
N PRO A 261 30.07 18.62 29.73
CA PRO A 261 29.50 18.07 30.96
C PRO A 261 28.25 18.86 31.42
N ALA A 262 27.34 18.16 32.09
CA ALA A 262 26.02 18.66 32.46
C ALA A 262 26.09 19.99 33.26
N GLY A 263 25.42 21.03 32.76
CA GLY A 263 25.26 22.31 33.45
C GLY A 263 25.72 23.56 32.69
N GLN A 264 26.27 23.42 31.48
CA GLN A 264 26.66 24.57 30.65
C GLN A 264 25.86 24.67 29.35
N ILE A 265 25.37 25.88 29.08
CA ILE A 265 24.65 26.23 27.86
C ILE A 265 25.69 26.47 26.75
N PRO A 266 25.52 25.89 25.55
CA PRO A 266 26.45 26.09 24.45
C PRO A 266 26.60 27.57 24.05
N ALA A 267 27.83 27.99 23.77
CA ALA A 267 28.17 29.38 23.43
C ALA A 267 27.44 29.92 22.18
N TYR A 268 26.97 29.04 21.29
CA TYR A 268 26.18 29.44 20.11
C TYR A 268 24.78 29.99 20.47
N LEU A 269 24.28 29.73 21.68
CA LEU A 269 23.01 30.29 22.17
C LEU A 269 23.18 31.65 22.86
N LEU A 270 24.40 32.01 23.24
CA LEU A 270 24.73 33.29 23.88
C LEU A 270 25.25 34.34 22.89
N SER A 271 25.49 33.93 21.65
CA SER A 271 25.93 34.81 20.57
C SER A 271 24.70 35.46 19.92
N PRO A 272 24.62 36.79 19.79
CA PRO A 272 23.54 37.43 19.06
C PRO A 272 23.48 36.90 17.63
N PRO A 273 22.28 36.75 17.03
CA PRO A 273 22.11 36.08 15.76
C PRO A 273 22.97 36.74 14.68
N VAL A 274 23.78 35.94 13.98
CA VAL A 274 24.62 36.32 12.83
C VAL A 274 23.76 36.64 11.58
N ARG A 275 22.46 36.87 11.76
CA ARG A 275 21.55 37.35 10.71
C ARG A 275 20.89 38.62 11.20
N ALA A 276 21.19 39.72 10.51
CA ALA A 276 20.48 40.98 10.67
C ALA A 276 18.96 40.72 10.57
N PRO A 277 18.12 41.37 11.40
CA PRO A 277 16.68 41.35 11.19
C PRO A 277 16.39 41.79 9.75
N LEU A 278 15.58 41.03 9.03
CA LEU A 278 15.13 41.41 7.69
C LEU A 278 14.43 42.76 7.79
N GLU A 279 15.04 43.81 7.25
CA GLU A 279 14.39 45.12 7.11
C GLU A 279 13.22 44.98 6.12
N PRO A 280 12.01 45.46 6.45
CA PRO A 280 10.91 45.48 5.51
C PRO A 280 11.28 46.37 4.31
N GLY A 281 11.31 45.78 3.11
CA GLY A 281 11.45 46.54 1.88
C GLY A 281 10.26 47.48 1.65
N PRO A 282 10.41 48.52 0.82
CA PRO A 282 9.37 49.51 0.59
C PRO A 282 8.09 48.87 0.03
N ILE A 283 6.95 49.19 0.64
CA ILE A 283 5.63 48.86 0.13
C ILE A 283 5.38 49.76 -1.08
N ILE A 284 5.28 49.17 -2.27
CA ILE A 284 4.82 49.87 -3.47
C ILE A 284 3.29 49.80 -3.44
N ASP A 285 2.66 50.96 -3.32
CA ASP A 285 1.22 51.14 -3.35
C ASP A 285 0.80 51.44 -4.80
N ASP A 286 0.32 50.42 -5.50
CA ASP A 286 -0.14 50.50 -6.90
C ASP A 286 -1.61 50.98 -7.00
N THR A 287 -2.09 51.82 -6.07
CA THR A 287 -3.47 52.32 -6.04
C THR A 287 -3.63 53.78 -6.48
N GLU A 288 -2.87 54.22 -7.48
CA GLU A 288 -3.17 55.47 -8.19
C GLU A 288 -3.65 55.18 -9.62
N ASP A 289 -4.91 55.57 -9.86
CA ASP A 289 -5.71 55.42 -11.08
C ASP A 289 -5.11 56.14 -12.30
N GLU A 290 -5.15 55.47 -13.47
CA GLU A 290 -5.38 56.11 -14.78
C GLU A 290 -6.34 55.27 -15.64
#